data_AF-A0A109D7M6-F1
#
_entry.id   AF-A0A109D7M6-F1
#
_cell.length_a   1.000
_cell.length_b   1.000
_cell.length_c   1.000
_cell.angle_alpha   90.00
_cell.angle_beta   90.00
_cell.angle_gamma   90.00
#
_symmetry.space_group_name_H-M   'P 1'
#
loop_
_entity.id
_entity.type
_entity.pdbx_description
1 polymer ?
#
loop_
_entity_poly.entity_id
_entity_poly.type
_entity_poly.pdbx_seq_one_letter_code
_entity_poly.pdbx_strand_id
1 'polypeptide(L)'
;MNSMSFLISTVFDLYIMVVILRIWLQASRADFYNPFSQFIVKATQPVVAPLRRVIPSIGSLDLATVVFAYVLCVLKFVALNLIISGGAAVFDISFLIFGALSLLKAAGGLLFWVLLIRAILSWVSQGRSPIEYVFHQLTEPMLIPIRRILPDMGGFDLSVLVLFIVLQFANFLMGDMIGPIWYQL
;
A
#
# COMPACT_ATOMS: atom_id res chain seq x y z
N MET A 1 -1.61 13.38 -19.27
CA MET A 1 -2.36 12.13 -19.10
C MET A 1 -3.72 12.30 -19.75
N ASN A 2 -4.17 11.39 -20.62
CA ASN A 2 -5.52 11.44 -21.19
C ASN A 2 -6.53 10.81 -20.21
N SER A 3 -7.84 10.99 -20.46
CA SER A 3 -8.89 10.50 -19.56
C SER A 3 -8.90 8.98 -19.38
N MET A 4 -8.53 8.23 -20.43
CA MET A 4 -8.49 6.76 -20.39
C MET A 4 -7.34 6.25 -19.53
N SER A 5 -6.14 6.82 -19.69
CA SER A 5 -4.97 6.52 -18.86
C SER A 5 -5.24 6.85 -17.39
N PHE A 6 -5.94 7.96 -17.10
CA PHE A 6 -6.34 8.29 -15.73
C PHE A 6 -7.24 7.20 -15.10
N LEU A 7 -8.27 6.76 -15.83
CA LEU A 7 -9.21 5.76 -15.33
C LEU A 7 -8.49 4.42 -15.05
N ILE A 8 -7.63 3.99 -15.98
CA ILE A 8 -6.85 2.76 -15.82
C ILE A 8 -5.89 2.85 -14.65
N SER A 9 -5.10 3.92 -14.56
CA SER A 9 -4.21 4.13 -13.41
C SER A 9 -5.00 4.07 -12.11
N THR A 10 -6.14 4.77 -12.03
CA THR A 10 -6.98 4.79 -10.82
C THR A 10 -7.46 3.39 -10.42
N VAL A 11 -7.96 2.60 -11.38
CA VAL A 11 -8.43 1.23 -11.10
C VAL A 11 -7.29 0.33 -10.63
N PHE A 12 -6.14 0.39 -11.30
CA PHE A 12 -4.96 -0.38 -10.89
C PHE A 12 -4.46 0.07 -9.51
N ASP A 13 -4.32 1.37 -9.27
CA ASP A 13 -3.78 1.91 -8.03
C ASP A 13 -4.67 1.56 -6.83
N LEU A 14 -6.00 1.69 -6.97
CA LEU A 14 -6.94 1.28 -5.94
C LEU A 14 -6.85 -0.21 -5.63
N TYR A 15 -6.76 -1.06 -6.67
CA TYR A 15 -6.69 -2.49 -6.46
C TYR A 15 -5.33 -2.93 -5.89
N ILE A 16 -4.22 -2.33 -6.35
CA ILE A 16 -2.88 -2.51 -5.79
C ILE A 16 -2.88 -2.12 -4.31
N MET A 17 -3.47 -0.98 -3.94
CA MET A 17 -3.60 -0.57 -2.53
C MET A 17 -4.33 -1.63 -1.69
N VAL A 18 -5.43 -2.20 -2.19
CA VAL A 18 -6.18 -3.26 -1.49
C VAL A 18 -5.33 -4.54 -1.34
N VAL A 19 -4.58 -4.93 -2.37
CA VAL A 19 -3.69 -6.10 -2.32
C VAL A 19 -2.52 -5.89 -1.35
N ILE A 20 -1.86 -4.73 -1.38
CA ILE A 20 -0.79 -4.38 -0.42
C ILE A 20 -1.34 -4.34 1.00
N LEU A 21 -2.54 -3.79 1.20
CA LEU A 21 -3.19 -3.76 2.51
C LEU A 21 -3.43 -5.17 3.05
N ARG A 22 -3.77 -6.15 2.20
CA ARG A 22 -3.86 -7.56 2.61
C ARG A 22 -2.53 -8.10 3.13
N ILE A 23 -1.42 -7.80 2.45
CA ILE A 23 -0.06 -8.19 2.87
C ILE A 23 0.25 -7.55 4.22
N TRP A 24 -0.07 -6.26 4.36
CA TRP A 24 0.22 -5.52 5.58
C TRP A 24 -0.61 -6.01 6.77
N LEU A 25 -1.91 -6.29 6.59
CA LEU A 25 -2.76 -6.91 7.64
C LEU A 25 -2.14 -8.21 8.18
N GLN A 26 -1.57 -9.05 7.30
CA GLN A 26 -0.86 -10.26 7.71
C GLN A 26 0.45 -9.94 8.43
N ALA A 27 1.23 -9.00 7.91
CA ALA A 27 2.51 -8.60 8.49
C ALA A 27 2.36 -8.00 9.91
N SER A 28 1.33 -7.16 10.13
CA SER A 28 1.05 -6.56 11.43
C SER A 28 0.25 -7.48 12.36
N ARG A 29 -0.17 -8.67 11.89
CA ARG A 29 -1.06 -9.60 12.60
C ARG A 29 -2.34 -8.90 13.07
N ALA A 30 -2.90 -8.03 12.22
CA ALA A 30 -4.15 -7.35 12.50
C ALA A 30 -5.31 -8.35 12.63
N ASP A 31 -6.36 -7.95 13.36
CA ASP A 31 -7.52 -8.79 13.61
C ASP A 31 -8.29 -9.06 12.31
N PHE A 32 -8.24 -10.32 11.87
CA PHE A 32 -8.93 -10.80 10.68
C PHE A 32 -10.44 -10.96 10.87
N TYR A 33 -10.96 -10.96 12.09
CA TYR A 33 -12.41 -11.03 12.34
C TYR A 33 -13.09 -9.67 12.13
N ASN A 34 -12.31 -8.58 12.10
CA ASN A 34 -12.83 -7.25 11.85
C ASN A 34 -13.49 -7.13 10.45
N PRO A 35 -14.67 -6.48 10.31
CA PRO A 35 -15.33 -6.31 9.02
C PRO A 35 -14.45 -5.68 7.94
N PHE A 36 -13.60 -4.73 8.30
CA PHE A 36 -12.68 -4.09 7.34
C PHE A 36 -11.61 -5.07 6.84
N SER A 37 -10.97 -5.80 7.75
CA SER A 37 -10.01 -6.87 7.39
C SER A 37 -10.66 -7.94 6.51
N GLN A 38 -11.89 -8.35 6.84
CA GLN A 38 -12.66 -9.32 6.06
C GLN A 38 -12.97 -8.81 4.65
N PHE A 39 -13.33 -7.53 4.51
CA PHE A 39 -13.54 -6.91 3.19
C PHE A 39 -12.27 -7.00 2.33
N ILE A 40 -11.11 -6.63 2.88
CA ILE A 40 -9.84 -6.68 2.15
C ILE A 40 -9.46 -8.11 1.76
N VAL A 41 -9.60 -9.07 2.67
CA VAL A 41 -9.33 -10.48 2.37
C VAL A 41 -10.27 -11.01 1.29
N LYS A 42 -11.58 -10.75 1.40
CA LYS A 42 -12.57 -11.20 0.42
C LYS A 42 -12.38 -10.54 -0.95
N ALA A 43 -12.02 -9.26 -1.02
CA ALA A 43 -11.76 -8.55 -2.27
C ALA A 43 -10.54 -9.11 -3.03
N THR A 44 -9.57 -9.67 -2.31
CA THR A 44 -8.32 -10.19 -2.88
C THR A 44 -8.31 -11.70 -3.07
N GLN A 45 -9.16 -12.43 -2.35
CA GLN A 45 -9.20 -13.90 -2.35
C GLN A 45 -9.51 -14.55 -3.72
N PRO A 46 -10.44 -14.03 -4.56
CA PRO A 46 -10.75 -14.65 -5.85
C PRO A 46 -9.52 -14.86 -6.74
N VAL A 47 -8.56 -13.93 -6.68
CA VAL A 47 -7.34 -14.00 -7.49
C VAL A 47 -6.19 -14.66 -6.74
N VAL A 48 -6.05 -14.41 -5.43
CA VAL A 48 -4.95 -14.99 -4.64
C VAL A 48 -5.15 -16.49 -4.39
N ALA A 49 -6.37 -16.97 -4.19
CA ALA A 49 -6.64 -18.39 -3.91
C ALA A 49 -6.14 -19.36 -5.00
N PRO A 50 -6.36 -19.12 -6.31
CA PRO A 50 -5.76 -19.97 -7.34
C PRO A 50 -4.24 -19.84 -7.40
N LEU A 51 -3.67 -18.64 -7.18
CA LEU A 51 -2.21 -18.43 -7.17
C LEU A 51 -1.51 -19.20 -6.05
N ARG A 52 -2.13 -19.29 -4.86
CA ARG A 52 -1.63 -20.07 -3.72
C ARG A 52 -1.51 -21.56 -4.00
N ARG A 53 -2.17 -22.09 -5.04
CA ARG A 53 -2.01 -23.50 -5.43
C ARG A 53 -0.63 -23.77 -6.06
N VAL A 54 -0.01 -22.75 -6.63
CA VAL A 54 1.29 -22.85 -7.32
C VAL A 54 2.40 -22.26 -6.44
N ILE A 55 2.13 -21.14 -5.77
CA ILE A 55 3.11 -20.42 -4.98
C ILE A 55 2.83 -20.68 -3.49
N PRO A 56 3.72 -21.38 -2.76
CA PRO A 56 3.54 -21.63 -1.34
C PRO A 56 3.75 -20.35 -0.51
N SER A 57 3.13 -20.28 0.66
CA SER A 57 3.38 -19.21 1.64
C SER A 57 4.64 -19.53 2.47
N ILE A 58 5.44 -18.51 2.81
CA ILE A 58 6.66 -18.67 3.61
C ILE A 58 6.47 -17.92 4.94
N GLY A 59 6.41 -18.67 6.04
CA GLY A 59 6.17 -18.10 7.37
C GLY A 59 4.81 -17.42 7.47
N SER A 60 4.78 -16.17 7.94
CA SER A 60 3.56 -15.36 8.05
C SER A 60 3.23 -14.56 6.79
N LEU A 61 4.10 -14.54 5.77
CA LEU A 61 3.90 -13.78 4.55
C LEU A 61 3.39 -14.68 3.43
N ASP A 62 2.27 -14.27 2.85
CA ASP A 62 1.73 -14.93 1.67
C ASP A 62 2.44 -14.46 0.40
N LEU A 63 3.47 -15.22 0.01
CA LEU A 63 4.27 -14.95 -1.19
C LEU A 63 3.41 -14.84 -2.45
N ALA A 64 2.31 -15.61 -2.55
CA ALA A 64 1.38 -15.52 -3.67
C ALA A 64 0.76 -14.10 -3.79
N THR A 65 0.43 -13.47 -2.66
CA THR A 65 -0.10 -12.10 -2.64
C THR A 65 0.99 -11.08 -3.00
N VAL A 66 2.23 -11.26 -2.53
CA VAL A 66 3.35 -10.36 -2.86
C VAL A 66 3.65 -10.39 -4.36
N VAL A 67 3.77 -11.59 -4.93
CA VAL A 67 3.98 -11.78 -6.38
C VAL A 67 2.80 -11.20 -7.15
N PHE A 68 1.57 -11.40 -6.68
CA PHE A 68 0.40 -10.82 -7.31
C PHE A 68 0.42 -9.28 -7.33
N ALA A 69 0.78 -8.63 -6.22
CA ALA A 69 0.92 -7.18 -6.14
C ALA A 69 1.96 -6.66 -7.14
N TYR A 70 3.12 -7.33 -7.23
CA TYR A 70 4.15 -6.99 -8.19
C TYR A 70 3.67 -7.13 -9.65
N VAL A 71 3.00 -8.24 -9.97
CA VAL A 71 2.44 -8.48 -11.31
C VAL A 71 1.41 -7.41 -11.67
N LEU A 72 0.56 -6.99 -10.72
CA LEU A 72 -0.39 -5.89 -10.96
C LEU A 72 0.31 -4.57 -11.31
N CYS A 73 1.41 -4.24 -10.63
CA CYS A 73 2.21 -3.05 -10.96
C CYS A 73 2.79 -3.14 -12.38
N VAL A 74 3.32 -4.30 -12.79
CA VAL A 74 3.81 -4.50 -14.16
C VAL A 74 2.66 -4.40 -15.18
N LEU A 75 1.53 -5.03 -14.89
CA LEU A 75 0.34 -5.00 -15.75
C LEU A 75 -0.22 -3.58 -15.92
N LYS A 76 -0.15 -2.72 -14.90
CA LYS A 76 -0.49 -1.30 -15.00
C LYS A 76 0.33 -0.63 -16.10
N PHE A 77 1.65 -0.79 -16.09
CA PHE A 77 2.54 -0.17 -17.10
C PHE A 77 2.28 -0.74 -18.51
N VAL A 78 2.06 -2.05 -18.63
CA VAL A 78 1.71 -2.68 -19.91
C VAL A 78 0.39 -2.12 -20.45
N ALA A 79 -0.64 -2.00 -19.61
CA ALA A 79 -1.94 -1.47 -20.00
C ALA A 79 -1.85 0.01 -20.41
N LEU A 80 -1.06 0.82 -19.71
CA LEU A 80 -0.84 2.22 -20.05
C LEU A 80 -0.07 2.36 -21.37
N ASN A 81 0.97 1.55 -21.60
CA ASN A 81 1.70 1.57 -22.86
C ASN A 81 0.81 1.20 -24.04
N LEU A 82 -0.06 0.20 -23.88
CA LEU A 82 -0.99 -0.23 -24.94
C LEU A 82 -1.87 0.93 -25.44
N ILE A 83 -2.28 1.82 -24.55
CA ILE A 83 -3.12 2.98 -24.91
C ILE A 83 -2.29 4.07 -25.58
N ILE A 84 -1.12 4.37 -25.03
CA ILE A 84 -0.24 5.42 -25.54
C ILE A 84 0.24 5.07 -26.94
N SER A 85 0.55 3.79 -27.19
CA SER A 85 1.02 3.26 -28.47
C SER A 85 -0.10 2.97 -29.48
N GLY A 86 -1.36 3.36 -29.19
CA GLY A 86 -2.49 3.17 -30.11
C GLY A 86 -2.89 1.70 -30.33
N GLY A 87 -2.68 0.83 -29.35
CA GLY A 87 -3.02 -0.60 -29.40
C GLY A 87 -1.86 -1.52 -29.77
N ALA A 88 -0.66 -0.98 -30.05
CA ALA A 88 0.53 -1.80 -30.23
C ALA A 88 1.01 -2.36 -28.89
N ALA A 89 0.98 -3.70 -28.75
CA ALA A 89 1.47 -4.38 -27.57
C ALA A 89 3.00 -4.50 -27.63
N VAL A 90 3.71 -3.49 -27.13
CA VAL A 90 5.17 -3.52 -26.99
C VAL A 90 5.52 -3.78 -25.53
N PHE A 91 6.21 -4.90 -25.27
CA PHE A 91 6.73 -5.19 -23.94
C PHE A 91 8.18 -4.70 -23.83
N ASP A 92 8.42 -3.81 -22.88
CA ASP A 92 9.75 -3.32 -22.52
C ASP A 92 10.18 -3.96 -21.18
N ILE A 93 11.42 -4.44 -21.12
CA ILE A 93 12.01 -4.99 -19.89
C ILE A 93 12.00 -3.98 -18.74
N SER A 94 12.04 -2.69 -19.06
CA SER A 94 11.99 -1.59 -18.10
C SER A 94 10.71 -1.60 -17.24
N PHE A 95 9.62 -2.18 -17.75
CA PHE A 95 8.36 -2.32 -16.99
C PHE A 95 8.51 -3.22 -15.76
N LEU A 96 9.44 -4.17 -15.77
CA LEU A 96 9.72 -5.00 -14.60
C LEU A 96 10.35 -4.18 -13.47
N ILE A 97 11.25 -3.26 -13.83
CA ILE A 97 11.93 -2.37 -12.88
C ILE A 97 10.94 -1.33 -12.36
N PHE A 98 10.17 -0.69 -13.24
CA PHE A 98 9.14 0.28 -12.84
C PHE A 98 8.04 -0.37 -12.01
N GLY A 99 7.67 -1.63 -12.30
CA GLY A 99 6.75 -2.39 -11.47
C GLY A 99 7.26 -2.56 -10.04
N ALA A 100 8.56 -2.84 -9.86
CA ALA A 100 9.16 -3.00 -8.54
C ALA A 100 9.19 -1.68 -7.76
N LEU A 101 9.59 -0.60 -8.43
CA LEU A 101 9.61 0.73 -7.84
C LEU A 101 8.20 1.23 -7.51
N SER A 102 7.22 0.97 -8.38
CA SER A 102 5.82 1.34 -8.15
C SER A 102 5.21 0.56 -6.99
N LEU A 103 5.57 -0.72 -6.80
CA LEU A 103 5.15 -1.49 -5.62
C LEU A 103 5.67 -0.85 -4.32
N LEU A 104 6.94 -0.45 -4.29
CA LEU A 104 7.54 0.24 -3.15
C LEU A 104 6.85 1.59 -2.89
N LYS A 105 6.65 2.38 -3.96
CA LYS A 105 5.96 3.67 -3.93
C LYS A 105 4.53 3.53 -3.39
N ALA A 106 3.79 2.54 -3.89
CA ALA A 106 2.42 2.26 -3.49
C ALA A 106 2.34 1.82 -2.02
N ALA A 107 3.31 1.05 -1.53
CA ALA A 107 3.37 0.69 -0.10
C ALA A 107 3.58 1.93 0.79
N GLY A 108 4.51 2.83 0.42
CA GLY A 108 4.70 4.10 1.12
C GLY A 108 3.47 5.01 1.06
N GLY A 109 2.83 5.11 -0.11
CA GLY A 109 1.59 5.86 -0.29
C GLY A 109 0.42 5.29 0.53
N LEU A 110 0.30 3.97 0.61
CA LEU A 110 -0.69 3.31 1.46
C LEU A 110 -0.44 3.62 2.94
N LEU A 111 0.83 3.57 3.40
CA LEU A 111 1.19 3.96 4.77
C LEU A 111 0.81 5.41 5.05
N PHE A 112 1.05 6.33 4.12
CA PHE A 112 0.63 7.73 4.24
C PHE A 112 -0.88 7.83 4.46
N TRP A 113 -1.70 7.16 3.63
CA TRP A 113 -3.16 7.19 3.74
C TRP A 113 -3.66 6.56 5.03
N VAL A 114 -3.05 5.45 5.48
CA VAL A 114 -3.41 4.79 6.74
C VAL A 114 -3.11 5.72 7.94
N LEU A 115 -1.94 6.38 7.94
CA LEU A 115 -1.59 7.35 8.98
C LEU A 115 -2.53 8.56 8.97
N LEU A 116 -2.95 9.01 7.78
CA LEU A 116 -3.88 10.13 7.64
C LEU A 116 -5.24 9.79 8.24
N ILE A 117 -5.78 8.63 7.86
CA ILE A 117 -7.05 8.14 8.38
C ILE A 117 -6.95 7.95 9.90
N ARG A 118 -5.86 7.39 10.41
CA ARG A 118 -5.63 7.25 11.85
C ARG A 118 -5.61 8.60 12.58
N ALA A 119 -4.92 9.60 12.03
CA ALA A 119 -4.89 10.94 12.60
C ALA A 119 -6.29 11.56 12.65
N ILE A 120 -7.06 11.45 11.56
CA ILE A 120 -8.44 11.93 11.49
C ILE A 120 -9.35 11.20 12.50
N LEU A 121 -9.28 9.86 12.57
CA LEU A 121 -10.10 9.05 13.48
C LEU A 121 -9.80 9.33 14.95
N SER A 122 -8.54 9.61 15.29
CA SER A 122 -8.14 9.95 16.67
C SER A 122 -8.88 11.20 17.18
N TRP A 123 -9.15 12.16 16.29
CA TRP A 123 -9.90 13.37 16.63
C TRP A 123 -11.42 13.15 16.64
N VAL A 124 -11.96 12.40 15.67
CA VAL A 124 -13.41 12.26 15.47
C VAL A 124 -14.04 11.18 16.36
N SER A 125 -13.42 10.00 16.47
CA SER A 125 -14.02 8.80 17.05
C SER A 125 -13.50 8.47 18.46
N GLN A 126 -12.29 8.95 18.81
CA GLN A 126 -11.64 8.72 20.11
C GLN A 126 -11.67 7.24 20.55
N GLY A 127 -11.43 6.29 19.63
CA GLY A 127 -11.29 4.86 19.95
C GLY A 127 -12.58 4.02 19.93
N ARG A 128 -13.72 4.54 19.49
CA ARG A 128 -15.03 3.85 19.60
C ARG A 128 -15.39 2.98 18.39
N SER A 129 -14.67 3.10 17.28
CA SER A 129 -14.99 2.41 16.02
C SER A 129 -14.18 1.12 15.83
N PRO A 130 -14.81 0.00 15.39
CA PRO A 130 -14.08 -1.22 15.05
C PRO A 130 -13.00 -1.03 13.98
N ILE A 131 -13.20 -0.09 13.06
CA ILE A 131 -12.23 0.19 11.99
C ILE A 131 -10.96 0.81 12.59
N GLU A 132 -11.12 1.73 13.54
CA GLU A 132 -10.00 2.42 14.20
C GLU A 132 -9.03 1.44 14.85
N TYR A 133 -9.55 0.35 15.43
CA TYR A 133 -8.73 -0.72 16.01
C TYR A 133 -7.78 -1.37 14.99
N VAL A 134 -8.24 -1.62 13.76
CA VAL A 134 -7.40 -2.20 12.69
C VAL A 134 -6.33 -1.20 12.23
N PHE A 135 -6.69 0.07 12.08
CA PHE A 135 -5.73 1.12 11.71
C PHE A 135 -4.66 1.32 12.79
N HIS A 136 -5.04 1.19 14.07
CA HIS A 136 -4.10 1.16 15.17
C HIS A 136 -3.13 -0.01 15.02
N GLN A 137 -3.62 -1.23 14.86
CA GLN A 137 -2.80 -2.44 14.68
C GLN A 137 -1.86 -2.36 13.47
N LEU A 138 -2.31 -1.79 12.35
CA LEU A 138 -1.50 -1.66 11.14
C LEU A 138 -0.27 -0.77 11.35
N THR A 139 -0.42 0.32 12.11
CA THR A 139 0.61 1.35 12.28
C THR A 139 1.44 1.16 13.55
N GLU A 140 0.95 0.38 14.52
CA GLU A 140 1.61 0.15 15.80
C GLU A 140 3.07 -0.34 15.69
N PRO A 141 3.42 -1.29 14.80
CA PRO A 141 4.80 -1.75 14.66
C PRO A 141 5.79 -0.63 14.32
N MET A 142 5.33 0.41 13.60
CA MET A 142 6.14 1.55 13.20
C MET A 142 6.11 2.69 14.24
N LEU A 143 5.03 2.81 15.01
CA LEU A 143 4.85 3.89 15.98
C LEU A 143 5.44 3.56 17.36
N ILE A 144 5.46 2.28 17.78
CA ILE A 144 6.06 1.86 19.07
C ILE A 144 7.49 2.39 19.24
N PRO A 145 8.42 2.25 18.27
CA PRO A 145 9.78 2.76 18.42
C PRO A 145 9.83 4.28 18.62
N ILE A 146 8.94 5.02 17.96
CA ILE A 146 8.89 6.49 18.04
C ILE A 146 8.35 6.93 19.40
N ARG A 147 7.29 6.27 19.90
CA ARG A 147 6.71 6.55 21.23
C ARG A 147 7.62 6.22 22.40
N ARG A 148 8.64 5.37 22.21
CA ARG A 148 9.66 5.17 23.24
C ARG A 148 10.53 6.40 23.49
N ILE A 149 10.57 7.34 22.53
CA ILE A 149 11.40 8.55 22.58
C ILE A 149 10.54 9.77 22.94
N LEU A 150 9.30 9.83 22.43
CA LEU A 150 8.40 10.96 22.66
C LEU A 150 7.50 10.75 23.90
N PRO A 151 7.30 11.77 24.74
CA PRO A 151 6.35 11.70 25.84
C PRO A 151 4.90 11.67 25.33
N ASP A 152 4.01 10.99 26.05
CA ASP A 152 2.58 10.95 25.75
C ASP A 152 1.93 12.32 26.08
N MET A 153 1.63 13.12 25.05
CA MET A 153 1.10 14.49 25.22
C MET A 153 -0.44 14.55 25.25
N GLY A 154 -1.09 13.63 25.97
CA GLY A 154 -2.52 13.74 26.31
C GLY A 154 -3.49 13.76 25.12
N GLY A 155 -3.78 12.60 24.55
CA GLY A 155 -4.84 12.41 23.54
C GLY A 155 -4.43 12.70 22.09
N PHE A 156 -3.34 13.43 21.85
CA PHE A 156 -2.76 13.63 20.52
C PHE A 156 -1.52 12.75 20.32
N ASP A 157 -1.57 11.84 19.35
CA ASP A 157 -0.49 10.90 19.05
C ASP A 157 0.59 11.56 18.16
N LEU A 158 1.50 12.32 18.77
CA LEU A 158 2.62 12.98 18.06
C LEU A 158 3.52 12.01 17.29
N SER A 159 3.54 10.73 17.67
CA SER A 159 4.32 9.72 16.96
C SER A 159 3.84 9.55 15.51
N VAL A 160 2.54 9.75 15.25
CA VAL A 160 1.96 9.73 13.90
C VAL A 160 2.52 10.88 13.06
N LEU A 161 2.61 12.08 13.63
CA LEU A 161 3.18 13.25 12.95
C LEU A 161 4.66 13.04 12.60
N VAL A 162 5.44 12.50 13.54
CA VAL A 162 6.86 12.21 13.29
C VAL A 162 7.01 11.15 12.19
N LEU A 163 6.21 10.08 12.22
CA LEU A 163 6.24 9.07 11.16
C LEU A 163 5.83 9.64 9.80
N PHE A 164 4.85 10.57 9.78
CA PHE A 164 4.50 11.32 8.57
C PHE A 164 5.69 12.08 7.99
N ILE A 165 6.43 12.81 8.83
CA ILE A 165 7.60 13.59 8.40
C ILE A 165 8.68 12.65 7.85
N VAL A 166 8.98 11.56 8.56
CA VAL A 166 9.97 10.56 8.11
C VAL A 166 9.56 9.95 6.77
N LEU A 167 8.28 9.61 6.60
CA LEU A 167 7.77 9.05 5.36
C LEU A 167 7.86 10.03 4.19
N GLN A 168 7.55 11.31 4.42
CA GLN A 168 7.65 12.33 3.38
C GLN A 168 9.10 12.64 3.01
N PHE A 169 9.98 12.70 4.01
CA PHE A 169 11.41 12.81 3.77
C PHE A 169 11.92 11.63 2.93
N ALA A 170 11.57 10.40 3.29
CA ALA A 170 11.93 9.21 2.51
C ALA A 170 11.37 9.27 1.08
N ASN A 171 10.15 9.77 0.90
CA ASN A 171 9.55 9.95 -0.42
C ASN A 171 10.31 10.95 -1.29
N PHE A 172 10.76 12.08 -0.72
CA PHE A 172 11.58 13.06 -1.44
C PHE A 172 12.98 12.54 -1.72
N LEU A 173 13.63 11.92 -0.72
CA LEU A 173 14.95 11.31 -0.88
C LEU A 173 14.97 10.27 -2.01
N MET A 174 13.94 9.42 -2.10
CA MET A 174 13.81 8.46 -3.20
C MET A 174 13.64 9.16 -4.55
N GLY A 175 12.94 10.29 -4.59
CA GLY A 175 12.83 11.13 -5.79
C GLY A 175 14.16 11.77 -6.19
N ASP A 176 14.98 12.18 -5.23
CA ASP A 176 16.31 12.74 -5.48
C ASP A 176 17.28 11.67 -6.00
N MET A 177 17.18 10.44 -5.48
CA MET A 177 18.07 9.31 -5.86
C MET A 177 17.69 8.66 -7.19
N ILE A 178 16.39 8.45 -7.44
CA ILE A 178 15.89 7.75 -8.64
C ILE A 178 15.60 8.74 -9.77
N GLY A 179 15.32 10.00 -9.44
CA GLY A 179 14.97 11.06 -10.37
C GLY A 179 13.47 11.23 -10.61
N PRO A 180 13.09 12.03 -11.61
CA PRO A 180 11.70 12.47 -11.83
C PRO A 180 10.69 11.33 -12.02
N ILE A 181 11.16 10.17 -12.47
CA ILE A 181 10.31 9.00 -12.71
C ILE A 181 9.64 8.52 -11.42
N TRP A 182 10.28 8.68 -10.25
CA TRP A 182 9.72 8.28 -8.95
C TRP A 182 8.38 8.96 -8.61
N TYR A 183 8.21 10.20 -9.05
CA TYR A 183 6.97 10.96 -8.84
C TYR A 183 5.88 10.59 -9.85
N GLN A 184 6.21 9.82 -10.88
CA GLN A 184 5.30 9.40 -11.95
C GLN A 184 4.83 7.93 -11.81
N LEU A 185 5.36 7.19 -10.82
CA LEU A 185 5.05 5.77 -10.55
C LEU A 185 3.68 5.54 -9.92
#